data_AF-A0A7J2S8X7-F1
#
_entry.id   AF-A0A7J2S8X7-F1
#
_cell.length_a   1.000
_cell.length_b   1.000
_cell.length_c   1.000
_cell.angle_alpha   90.00
_cell.angle_beta   90.00
_cell.angle_gamma   90.00
#
_symmetry.space_group_name_H-M   'P 1'
#
loop_
_entity.id
_entity.type
_entity.pdbx_description
1 polymer ?
#
loop_
_entity_poly.entity_id
_entity_poly.type
_entity_poly.pdbx_seq_one_letter_code
_entity_poly.pdbx_strand_id
1 'polypeptide(L)'
;MKRLTIVICIGLTATIAIPAFSTAISVAFAEVATASYCPDCPPSNEILFDIYQSHEYPFYYVEMVGDKNEFAYNRIKNDYNFYWYPTAFFDGGYRVVLASDGEEYKNAIEDCLNRDKPGILIEVNAEWIQCPCQHGLDIDIYIENNDEKKYNGFLKVYVVEINSRWDDYSANQYHFSFLEFAYLENVSILPDEKIFLDITWDPTINFPDIDIDDANNLAVIGVLFNSTWHTNYANPPDKNPFKAYYVDAVSAYIPENSPPSISIISPKDGYLYIFDREIIKFHRTVIIGKKTVDINAFDESGIEKVEIYVDGELKATLKDNFKWTWKDFGSHSLYAVAYDNFGLNATDSVSAFIMA
;
A
#
# COMPACT_ATOMS: atom_id res chain seq x y z
N MET A 1 -18.26 66.49 -32.41
CA MET A 1 -18.68 65.93 -31.11
C MET A 1 -19.22 64.53 -31.33
N LYS A 2 -18.36 63.49 -31.21
CA LYS A 2 -18.77 62.08 -31.31
C LYS A 2 -19.22 61.63 -29.92
N ARG A 3 -20.46 61.13 -29.81
CA ARG A 3 -21.01 60.56 -28.58
C ARG A 3 -20.28 59.26 -28.26
N LEU A 4 -19.69 59.18 -27.07
CA LEU A 4 -19.08 57.99 -26.51
C LEU A 4 -20.20 57.20 -25.80
N THR A 5 -20.57 56.04 -26.33
CA THR A 5 -21.51 55.12 -25.66
C THR A 5 -20.68 54.21 -24.76
N ILE A 6 -20.83 54.36 -23.44
CA ILE A 6 -20.24 53.46 -22.45
C ILE A 6 -21.23 52.30 -22.26
N VAL A 7 -20.84 51.09 -22.65
CA VAL A 7 -21.56 49.86 -22.32
C VAL A 7 -21.01 49.37 -20.98
N ILE A 8 -21.81 49.45 -19.92
CA ILE A 8 -21.49 48.85 -18.63
C ILE A 8 -21.95 47.39 -18.69
N CYS A 9 -21.03 46.48 -18.93
CA CYS A 9 -21.26 45.05 -18.73
C CYS A 9 -21.33 44.77 -17.22
N ILE A 10 -22.55 44.63 -16.70
CA ILE A 10 -22.78 44.09 -15.37
C ILE A 10 -22.59 42.58 -15.48
N GLY A 11 -21.39 42.10 -15.13
CA GLY A 11 -21.15 40.67 -14.96
C GLY A 11 -21.93 40.17 -13.75
N LEU A 12 -23.02 39.44 -13.97
CA LEU A 12 -23.57 38.57 -12.93
C LEU A 12 -22.55 37.44 -12.71
N THR A 13 -21.75 37.54 -11.66
CA THR A 13 -21.07 36.37 -11.11
C THR A 13 -22.15 35.52 -10.44
N ALA A 14 -22.65 34.51 -11.15
CA ALA A 14 -23.37 33.43 -10.52
C ALA A 14 -22.36 32.69 -9.63
N THR A 15 -22.30 33.06 -8.35
CA THR A 15 -21.73 32.19 -7.32
C THR A 15 -22.60 30.95 -7.29
N ILE A 16 -22.14 29.89 -7.96
CA ILE A 16 -22.65 28.55 -7.75
C ILE A 16 -22.29 28.22 -6.31
N ALA A 17 -23.25 28.38 -5.40
CA ALA A 17 -23.16 27.78 -4.09
C ALA A 17 -23.17 26.27 -4.33
N ILE A 18 -22.00 25.65 -4.27
CA ILE A 18 -21.89 24.20 -4.17
C ILE A 18 -22.57 23.85 -2.84
N PRO A 19 -23.62 23.00 -2.84
CA PRO A 19 -24.19 22.56 -1.58
C PRO A 19 -23.12 21.73 -0.86
N ALA A 20 -22.54 22.29 0.21
CA ALA A 20 -21.70 21.56 1.14
C ALA A 20 -22.59 20.61 1.94
N PHE A 21 -22.82 19.44 1.39
CA PHE A 21 -23.24 18.25 2.12
C PHE A 21 -22.41 17.09 1.58
N SER A 22 -21.13 17.08 1.96
CA SER A 22 -20.34 15.84 1.95
C SER A 22 -20.78 15.09 3.20
N THR A 23 -21.73 14.17 3.07
CA THR A 23 -21.91 13.15 4.10
C THR A 23 -20.61 12.35 4.14
N ALA A 24 -19.95 12.29 5.29
CA ALA A 24 -18.74 11.48 5.46
C ALA A 24 -19.00 10.06 4.93
N ILE A 25 -18.26 9.67 3.90
CA ILE A 25 -18.35 8.33 3.33
C ILE A 25 -17.75 7.38 4.36
N SER A 26 -18.49 6.35 4.78
CA SER A 26 -17.93 5.30 5.63
C SER A 26 -16.88 4.54 4.81
N VAL A 27 -15.65 4.53 5.30
CA VAL A 27 -14.51 3.82 4.69
C VAL A 27 -14.04 2.76 5.66
N ALA A 28 -13.76 1.55 5.16
CA ALA A 28 -13.17 0.47 5.94
C ALA A 28 -11.64 0.52 5.85
N PHE A 29 -10.96 0.15 6.93
CA PHE A 29 -9.50 0.06 6.96
C PHE A 29 -9.02 -1.27 7.51
N ALA A 30 -7.95 -1.85 6.94
CA ALA A 30 -7.35 -3.06 7.47
C ALA A 30 -5.83 -2.93 7.66
N GLU A 31 -5.32 -3.55 8.72
CA GLU A 31 -3.89 -3.78 8.92
C GLU A 31 -3.64 -5.29 8.90
N VAL A 32 -2.77 -5.75 8.01
CA VAL A 32 -2.54 -7.18 7.77
C VAL A 32 -1.18 -7.59 8.31
N ALA A 33 -1.15 -8.38 9.37
CA ALA A 33 0.09 -8.98 9.86
C ALA A 33 0.58 -10.03 8.85
N THR A 34 1.77 -9.84 8.28
CA THR A 34 2.37 -10.74 7.29
C THR A 34 3.89 -10.87 7.48
N ALA A 35 4.52 -11.79 6.75
CA ALA A 35 5.98 -11.95 6.72
C ALA A 35 6.45 -12.60 5.42
N SER A 36 7.62 -12.18 4.90
CA SER A 36 8.14 -12.70 3.62
C SER A 36 8.45 -14.21 3.64
N TYR A 37 8.67 -14.78 4.82
CA TYR A 37 8.94 -16.21 4.98
C TYR A 37 7.67 -17.06 5.14
N CYS A 38 6.49 -16.45 5.21
CA CYS A 38 5.23 -17.11 5.54
C CYS A 38 4.58 -17.74 4.29
N PRO A 39 4.51 -19.08 4.19
CA PRO A 39 3.97 -19.75 3.01
C PRO A 39 2.46 -19.60 2.82
N ASP A 40 1.72 -19.31 3.89
CA ASP A 40 0.25 -19.18 3.86
C ASP A 40 -0.21 -17.72 3.67
N CYS A 41 0.74 -16.78 3.61
CA CYS A 41 0.48 -15.34 3.47
C CYS A 41 0.21 -14.84 2.03
N PRO A 42 0.80 -15.40 0.95
CA PRO A 42 0.57 -14.93 -0.41
C PRO A 42 -0.92 -14.81 -0.80
N PRO A 43 -1.82 -15.77 -0.46
CA PRO A 43 -3.23 -15.61 -0.79
C PRO A 43 -3.89 -14.40 -0.12
N SER A 44 -3.43 -13.98 1.07
CA SER A 44 -3.95 -12.78 1.75
C SER A 44 -3.60 -11.51 0.96
N ASN A 45 -2.33 -11.40 0.55
CA ASN A 45 -1.80 -10.30 -0.27
C ASN A 45 -2.58 -10.15 -1.59
N GLU A 46 -2.76 -11.27 -2.32
CA GLU A 46 -3.49 -11.28 -3.60
C GLU A 46 -4.97 -10.88 -3.42
N ILE A 47 -5.68 -11.52 -2.48
CA ILE A 47 -7.12 -11.32 -2.31
C ILE A 47 -7.46 -9.88 -1.87
N LEU A 48 -6.70 -9.31 -0.93
CA LEU A 48 -6.96 -7.94 -0.46
C LEU A 48 -6.67 -6.90 -1.53
N PHE A 49 -5.63 -7.13 -2.33
CA PHE A 49 -5.35 -6.28 -3.49
C PHE A 49 -6.47 -6.37 -4.53
N ASP A 50 -6.95 -7.57 -4.85
CA ASP A 50 -8.09 -7.77 -5.77
C ASP A 50 -9.37 -7.07 -5.27
N ILE A 51 -9.66 -7.13 -3.96
CA ILE A 51 -10.80 -6.44 -3.37
C ILE A 51 -10.64 -4.91 -3.50
N TYR A 52 -9.46 -4.37 -3.19
CA TYR A 52 -9.15 -2.95 -3.36
C TYR A 52 -9.33 -2.50 -4.81
N GLN A 53 -8.75 -3.25 -5.76
CA GLN A 53 -8.79 -2.98 -7.20
C GLN A 53 -10.19 -3.09 -7.82
N SER A 54 -11.07 -3.89 -7.22
CA SER A 54 -12.45 -4.02 -7.69
C SER A 54 -13.25 -2.70 -7.61
N HIS A 55 -12.83 -1.77 -6.74
CA HIS A 55 -13.55 -0.56 -6.36
C HIS A 55 -15.01 -0.81 -5.92
N GLU A 56 -15.34 -2.04 -5.53
CA GLU A 56 -16.67 -2.43 -5.04
C GLU A 56 -16.93 -1.82 -3.65
N TYR A 57 -15.88 -1.61 -2.86
CA TYR A 57 -15.94 -1.08 -1.50
C TYR A 57 -15.04 0.14 -1.33
N PRO A 58 -15.45 1.17 -0.57
CA PRO A 58 -14.54 2.19 -0.08
C PRO A 58 -13.65 1.59 1.02
N PHE A 59 -12.49 1.07 0.60
CA PHE A 59 -11.61 0.25 1.43
C PHE A 59 -10.13 0.60 1.18
N TYR A 60 -9.38 0.72 2.27
CA TYR A 60 -7.92 0.79 2.24
C TYR A 60 -7.32 -0.25 3.17
N TYR A 61 -6.12 -0.72 2.87
CA TYR A 61 -5.40 -1.64 3.75
C TYR A 61 -3.90 -1.37 3.71
N VAL A 62 -3.21 -1.95 4.69
CA VAL A 62 -1.76 -1.86 4.81
C VAL A 62 -1.20 -3.23 5.18
N GLU A 63 -0.18 -3.67 4.42
CA GLU A 63 0.59 -4.87 4.71
C GLU A 63 1.68 -4.58 5.74
N MET A 64 1.59 -5.24 6.90
CA MET A 64 2.54 -5.13 8.02
C MET A 64 3.58 -6.25 7.93
N VAL A 65 4.59 -6.07 7.07
CA VAL A 65 5.67 -7.04 6.82
C VAL A 65 6.64 -7.11 8.02
N GLY A 66 6.25 -7.86 9.05
CA GLY A 66 6.88 -7.79 10.37
C GLY A 66 8.27 -8.41 10.47
N ASP A 67 8.73 -9.19 9.50
CA ASP A 67 10.09 -9.73 9.47
C ASP A 67 11.10 -8.81 8.77
N LYS A 68 10.59 -7.82 8.03
CA LYS A 68 11.40 -6.86 7.26
C LYS A 68 11.41 -5.46 7.86
N ASN A 69 10.35 -5.10 8.57
CA ASN A 69 10.16 -3.77 9.15
C ASN A 69 9.84 -3.84 10.65
N GLU A 70 10.69 -3.26 11.47
CA GLU A 70 10.48 -3.22 12.92
C GLU A 70 9.31 -2.33 13.34
N PHE A 71 8.99 -1.26 12.60
CA PHE A 71 7.82 -0.42 12.86
C PHE A 71 6.54 -1.23 12.65
N ALA A 72 6.47 -1.98 11.55
CA ALA A 72 5.37 -2.90 11.27
C ALA A 72 5.23 -3.95 12.39
N TYR A 73 6.34 -4.63 12.74
CA TYR A 73 6.35 -5.64 13.80
C TYR A 73 5.87 -5.07 15.14
N ASN A 74 6.36 -3.90 15.52
CA ASN A 74 5.98 -3.24 16.77
C ASN A 74 4.48 -2.91 16.78
N ARG A 75 3.92 -2.42 15.67
CA ARG A 75 2.48 -2.15 15.55
C ARG A 75 1.65 -3.41 15.78
N ILE A 76 1.92 -4.48 15.04
CA ILE A 76 1.15 -5.73 15.18
C ILE A 76 1.40 -6.43 16.51
N LYS A 77 2.61 -6.32 17.07
CA LYS A 77 2.97 -7.03 18.31
C LYS A 77 2.47 -6.32 19.56
N ASN A 78 2.68 -5.01 19.65
CA ASN A 78 2.43 -4.27 20.87
C ASN A 78 0.97 -3.82 20.98
N ASP A 79 0.33 -3.49 19.85
CA ASP A 79 -1.04 -2.97 19.87
C ASP A 79 -2.08 -4.06 19.64
N TYR A 80 -1.79 -5.02 18.76
CA TYR A 80 -2.70 -6.12 18.44
C TYR A 80 -2.40 -7.42 19.14
N ASN A 81 -1.24 -7.57 19.79
CA ASN A 81 -0.83 -8.82 20.42
C ASN A 81 -0.90 -10.01 19.44
N PHE A 82 -0.53 -9.80 18.17
CA PHE A 82 -0.69 -10.80 17.13
C PHE A 82 -0.01 -12.13 17.51
N TYR A 83 -0.59 -13.23 17.04
CA TYR A 83 -0.13 -14.59 17.36
C TYR A 83 0.56 -15.27 16.18
N TRP A 84 0.02 -15.15 14.97
CA TRP A 84 0.51 -15.84 13.79
C TRP A 84 0.21 -15.05 12.52
N TYR A 85 0.83 -15.48 11.42
CA TYR A 85 0.69 -14.88 10.10
C TYR A 85 -0.02 -15.86 9.15
N PRO A 86 -0.88 -15.37 8.23
CA PRO A 86 -1.39 -14.01 8.16
C PRO A 86 -2.46 -13.75 9.24
N THR A 87 -2.70 -12.48 9.59
CA THR A 87 -3.88 -12.07 10.38
C THR A 87 -4.28 -10.66 9.98
N ALA A 88 -5.51 -10.46 9.53
CA ALA A 88 -6.04 -9.16 9.15
C ALA A 88 -6.89 -8.55 10.28
N PHE A 89 -6.57 -7.31 10.66
CA PHE A 89 -7.27 -6.51 11.66
C PHE A 89 -8.06 -5.39 10.97
N PHE A 90 -9.36 -5.57 10.83
CA PHE A 90 -10.24 -4.58 10.21
C PHE A 90 -10.78 -3.58 11.24
N ASP A 91 -10.87 -2.31 10.86
CA ASP A 91 -11.28 -1.16 11.67
C ASP A 91 -10.63 -1.17 13.06
N GLY A 92 -9.31 -1.33 13.11
CA GLY A 92 -8.57 -1.31 14.38
C GLY A 92 -8.81 -2.52 15.27
N GLY A 93 -9.21 -3.64 14.65
CA GLY A 93 -9.54 -4.88 15.34
C GLY A 93 -11.01 -5.00 15.74
N TYR A 94 -11.93 -4.30 15.06
CA TYR A 94 -13.37 -4.55 15.15
C TYR A 94 -13.74 -5.93 14.59
N ARG A 95 -13.07 -6.33 13.50
CA ARG A 95 -13.04 -7.71 13.01
C ARG A 95 -11.60 -8.18 12.92
N VAL A 96 -11.39 -9.46 13.22
CA VAL A 96 -10.10 -10.14 13.11
C VAL A 96 -10.33 -11.38 12.27
N VAL A 97 -9.65 -11.45 11.12
CA VAL A 97 -9.77 -12.57 10.19
C VAL A 97 -8.41 -13.26 10.11
N LEU A 98 -8.40 -14.56 10.42
CA LEU A 98 -7.19 -15.37 10.46
C LEU A 98 -6.93 -16.13 9.16
N ALA A 99 -7.99 -16.37 8.38
CA ALA A 99 -7.90 -17.07 7.12
C ALA A 99 -7.62 -16.10 5.98
N SER A 100 -6.89 -16.56 4.97
CA SER A 100 -6.78 -15.90 3.67
C SER A 100 -8.00 -16.29 2.82
N ASP A 101 -9.19 -15.84 3.23
CA ASP A 101 -10.47 -16.13 2.58
C ASP A 101 -11.17 -14.84 2.15
N GLY A 102 -11.44 -14.72 0.85
CA GLY A 102 -12.01 -13.50 0.28
C GLY A 102 -13.44 -13.20 0.72
N GLU A 103 -14.23 -14.23 1.03
CA GLU A 103 -15.59 -14.03 1.53
C GLU A 103 -15.53 -13.53 2.98
N GLU A 104 -14.66 -14.07 3.83
CA GLU A 104 -14.46 -13.56 5.19
C GLU A 104 -13.95 -12.11 5.20
N TYR A 105 -13.04 -11.74 4.29
CA TYR A 105 -12.58 -10.35 4.15
C TYR A 105 -13.70 -9.41 3.70
N LYS A 106 -14.48 -9.78 2.68
CA LYS A 106 -15.62 -8.97 2.23
C LYS A 106 -16.66 -8.77 3.33
N ASN A 107 -17.01 -9.84 4.04
CA ASN A 107 -17.92 -9.76 5.18
C ASN A 107 -17.36 -8.86 6.31
N ALA A 108 -16.05 -8.94 6.59
CA ALA A 108 -15.41 -8.07 7.57
C ALA A 108 -15.43 -6.59 7.15
N ILE A 109 -15.20 -6.30 5.85
CA ILE A 109 -15.31 -4.96 5.28
C ILE A 109 -16.74 -4.43 5.40
N GLU A 110 -17.74 -5.19 4.97
CA GLU A 110 -19.14 -4.80 5.05
C GLU A 110 -19.59 -4.53 6.49
N ASP A 111 -19.15 -5.36 7.44
CA ASP A 111 -19.39 -5.14 8.87
C ASP A 111 -18.79 -3.82 9.37
N CYS A 112 -17.60 -3.45 8.89
CA CYS A 112 -16.95 -2.18 9.22
C CYS A 112 -17.69 -0.98 8.60
N LEU A 113 -18.14 -1.11 7.36
CA LEU A 113 -18.87 -0.07 6.63
C LEU A 113 -20.24 0.21 7.26
N ASN A 114 -20.91 -0.82 7.77
CA ASN A 114 -22.22 -0.73 8.43
C ASN A 114 -22.15 -0.26 9.89
N ARG A 115 -20.95 -0.03 10.45
CA ARG A 115 -20.79 0.48 11.81
C ARG A 115 -21.28 1.92 11.90
N ASP A 116 -21.91 2.25 13.04
CA ASP A 116 -22.19 3.64 13.39
C ASP A 116 -20.85 4.35 13.70
N LYS A 117 -20.48 5.31 12.84
CA LYS A 117 -19.24 6.10 12.94
C LYS A 117 -19.62 7.57 13.20
N PRO A 118 -18.82 8.30 14.00
CA PRO A 118 -19.05 9.73 14.20
C PRO A 118 -18.87 10.50 12.88
N GLY A 119 -19.52 11.66 12.77
CA GLY A 119 -19.50 12.53 11.59
C GLY A 119 -18.18 13.29 11.40
N ILE A 120 -17.04 12.58 11.46
CA ILE A 120 -15.71 13.17 11.28
C ILE A 120 -15.28 13.02 9.83
N LEU A 121 -14.98 14.15 9.20
CA LEU A 121 -14.34 14.19 7.89
C LEU A 121 -12.83 14.29 8.08
N ILE A 122 -12.08 13.50 7.33
CA ILE A 122 -10.64 13.63 7.18
C ILE A 122 -10.30 13.68 5.69
N GLU A 123 -9.37 14.56 5.34
CA GLU A 123 -8.81 14.66 4.00
C GLU A 123 -7.28 14.68 4.13
N VAL A 124 -6.61 13.88 3.31
CA VAL A 124 -5.15 13.77 3.27
C VAL A 124 -4.70 14.16 1.88
N ASN A 125 -3.74 15.09 1.81
CA ASN A 125 -2.98 15.37 0.60
C ASN A 125 -1.50 15.23 0.94
N ALA A 126 -0.70 14.84 -0.04
CA ALA A 126 0.74 14.86 0.11
C ALA A 126 1.41 15.33 -1.18
N GLU A 127 2.57 15.94 -1.05
CA GLU A 127 3.45 16.25 -2.17
C GLU A 127 4.91 15.96 -1.79
N TRP A 128 5.71 15.58 -2.78
CA TRP A 128 7.14 15.44 -2.55
C TRP A 128 7.82 16.80 -2.56
N ILE A 129 8.59 17.09 -1.52
CA ILE A 129 9.43 18.27 -1.42
C ILE A 129 10.90 17.87 -1.40
N GLN A 130 11.68 18.48 -2.29
CA GLN A 130 13.13 18.37 -2.30
C GLN A 130 13.76 19.76 -2.34
N CYS A 131 14.22 20.23 -1.18
CA CYS A 131 14.96 21.47 -1.03
C CYS A 131 16.09 21.30 0.00
N PRO A 132 17.06 22.24 0.11
CA PRO A 132 18.21 22.06 0.99
C PRO A 132 17.89 21.82 2.48
N CYS A 133 16.66 22.14 2.93
CA CYS A 133 16.22 21.99 4.31
C CYS A 133 15.14 20.93 4.53
N GLN A 134 14.57 20.34 3.47
CA GLN A 134 13.49 19.36 3.56
C GLN A 134 13.58 18.38 2.39
N HIS A 135 13.50 17.10 2.72
CA HIS A 135 13.51 16.00 1.76
C HIS A 135 12.45 15.00 2.18
N GLY A 136 11.58 14.60 1.27
CA GLY A 136 10.52 13.63 1.53
C GLY A 136 9.12 14.19 1.27
N LEU A 137 8.15 13.71 2.02
CA LEU A 137 6.73 14.07 1.84
C LEU A 137 6.36 15.24 2.75
N ASP A 138 5.68 16.22 2.16
CA ASP A 138 4.90 17.24 2.86
C ASP A 138 3.44 16.80 2.84
N ILE A 139 2.86 16.64 4.02
CA ILE A 139 1.56 15.99 4.20
C ILE A 139 0.61 16.96 4.88
N ASP A 140 -0.42 17.33 4.15
CA ASP A 140 -1.51 18.17 4.62
C ASP A 140 -2.69 17.31 5.08
N ILE A 141 -3.09 17.47 6.33
CA ILE A 141 -4.25 16.78 6.90
C ILE A 141 -5.28 17.80 7.35
N TYR A 142 -6.47 17.70 6.78
CA TYR A 142 -7.64 18.45 7.18
C TYR A 142 -8.60 17.52 7.93
N ILE A 143 -9.08 17.95 9.10
CA ILE A 143 -10.06 17.22 9.90
C ILE A 143 -11.19 18.16 10.29
N GLU A 144 -12.43 17.74 10.08
CA GLU A 144 -13.63 18.50 10.46
C GLU A 144 -14.58 17.62 11.26
N ASN A 145 -15.02 18.13 12.40
CA ASN A 145 -16.04 17.48 13.22
C ASN A 145 -17.43 18.03 12.90
N ASN A 146 -18.24 17.25 12.19
CA ASN A 146 -19.62 17.61 11.82
C ASN A 146 -20.66 17.15 12.86
N ASP A 147 -20.24 16.58 13.99
CA ASP A 147 -21.14 16.18 15.07
C ASP A 147 -21.34 17.31 16.10
N GLU A 148 -22.47 17.25 16.81
CA GLU A 148 -22.78 18.15 17.92
C GLU A 148 -21.93 17.90 19.18
N LYS A 149 -21.10 16.86 19.19
CA LYS A 149 -20.30 16.44 20.34
C LYS A 149 -18.81 16.55 20.04
N LYS A 150 -18.05 16.81 21.09
CA LYS A 150 -16.58 16.78 21.02
C LYS A 150 -16.10 15.37 20.65
N TYR A 151 -15.25 15.28 19.63
CA TYR A 151 -14.54 14.08 19.25
C TYR A 151 -13.20 13.97 20.01
N ASN A 152 -12.84 12.77 20.45
CA ASN A 152 -11.50 12.46 20.94
C ASN A 152 -11.05 11.16 20.30
N GLY A 153 -9.82 11.15 19.80
CA GLY A 153 -9.25 10.01 19.10
C GLY A 153 -7.75 10.08 18.99
N PHE A 154 -7.20 9.20 18.16
CA PHE A 154 -5.78 9.07 17.86
C PHE A 154 -5.62 9.13 16.35
N LEU A 155 -4.89 10.13 15.87
CA LEU A 155 -4.53 10.24 14.46
C LEU A 155 -3.25 9.45 14.22
N LYS A 156 -3.32 8.52 13.26
CA LYS A 156 -2.16 7.80 12.74
C LYS A 156 -2.04 8.07 11.26
N VAL A 157 -0.87 8.49 10.81
CA VAL A 157 -0.59 8.82 9.41
C VAL A 157 0.44 7.82 8.92
N TYR A 158 -0.01 6.86 8.12
CA TYR A 158 0.79 5.78 7.58
C TYR A 158 1.47 6.26 6.30
N VAL A 159 2.77 6.01 6.17
CA VAL A 159 3.46 6.07 4.88
C VAL A 159 3.64 4.64 4.39
N VAL A 160 3.25 4.40 3.14
CA VAL A 160 3.28 3.06 2.54
C VAL A 160 3.90 3.10 1.15
N GLU A 161 4.53 2.00 0.74
CA GLU A 161 4.89 1.77 -0.66
C GLU A 161 3.74 1.06 -1.38
N ILE A 162 3.28 1.63 -2.50
CA ILE A 162 2.22 1.05 -3.34
C ILE A 162 2.68 -0.31 -3.87
N ASN A 163 3.88 -0.35 -4.45
CA ASN A 163 4.59 -1.57 -4.78
C ASN A 163 5.76 -1.73 -3.81
N SER A 164 5.70 -2.75 -2.97
CA SER A 164 6.63 -2.96 -1.89
C SER A 164 8.04 -3.30 -2.37
N ARG A 165 9.04 -2.82 -1.64
CA ARG A 165 10.42 -3.31 -1.71
C ARG A 165 10.60 -4.75 -1.21
N TRP A 166 9.56 -5.34 -0.61
CA TRP A 166 9.57 -6.70 -0.08
C TRP A 166 8.61 -7.60 -0.85
N ASP A 167 9.07 -8.82 -1.08
CA ASP A 167 8.25 -9.86 -1.67
C ASP A 167 7.64 -10.78 -0.60
N ASP A 168 6.50 -11.37 -0.96
CA ASP A 168 5.90 -12.48 -0.24
C ASP A 168 6.67 -13.80 -0.48
N TYR A 169 6.20 -14.87 0.16
CA TYR A 169 6.83 -16.20 0.02
C TYR A 169 6.79 -16.76 -1.42
N SER A 170 5.82 -16.33 -2.22
CA SER A 170 5.67 -16.68 -3.63
C SER A 170 6.58 -15.88 -4.55
N ALA A 171 7.33 -14.91 -4.01
CA ALA A 171 8.14 -13.93 -4.72
C ALA A 171 7.30 -12.90 -5.51
N ASN A 172 6.05 -12.65 -5.11
CA ASN A 172 5.31 -11.47 -5.59
C ASN A 172 5.58 -10.29 -4.65
N GLN A 173 5.63 -9.07 -5.18
CA GLN A 173 5.63 -7.87 -4.34
C GLN A 173 4.37 -7.79 -3.48
N TYR A 174 4.52 -7.32 -2.24
CA TYR A 174 3.37 -6.84 -1.47
C TYR A 174 2.84 -5.53 -2.05
N HIS A 175 1.55 -5.28 -1.85
CA HIS A 175 0.94 -3.98 -2.16
C HIS A 175 0.62 -3.19 -0.87
N PHE A 176 0.81 -1.87 -0.90
CA PHE A 176 0.60 -0.97 0.24
C PHE A 176 1.34 -1.42 1.52
N SER A 177 2.62 -1.72 1.39
CA SER A 177 3.45 -2.12 2.54
C SER A 177 3.78 -0.96 3.45
N PHE A 178 3.60 -1.16 4.76
CA PHE A 178 3.92 -0.16 5.77
C PHE A 178 5.41 0.14 5.82
N LEU A 179 5.77 1.42 5.74
CA LEU A 179 7.11 1.92 6.05
C LEU A 179 7.17 2.38 7.51
N GLU A 180 6.48 3.47 7.83
CA GLU A 180 6.40 3.99 9.20
C GLU A 180 5.23 4.97 9.36
N PHE A 181 5.08 5.50 10.58
CA PHE A 181 4.15 6.59 10.83
C PHE A 181 4.82 7.94 10.59
N ALA A 182 4.29 8.76 9.69
CA ALA A 182 4.66 10.17 9.57
C ALA A 182 4.19 10.98 10.78
N TYR A 183 3.06 10.58 11.39
CA TYR A 183 2.48 11.25 12.54
C TYR A 183 1.66 10.29 13.39
N LEU A 184 1.78 10.43 14.71
CA LEU A 184 1.15 9.55 15.70
C LEU A 184 0.85 10.32 17.00
N GLU A 185 -0.33 10.93 17.09
CA GLU A 185 -0.70 11.75 18.26
C GLU A 185 -2.21 11.70 18.57
N ASN A 186 -2.55 12.10 19.80
CA ASN A 186 -3.94 12.27 20.22
C ASN A 186 -4.56 13.51 19.58
N VAL A 187 -5.83 13.43 19.17
CA VAL A 187 -6.60 14.57 18.67
C VAL A 187 -7.88 14.77 19.48
N SER A 188 -8.30 16.03 19.58
CA SER A 188 -9.48 16.44 20.34
C SER A 188 -10.13 17.60 19.61
N ILE A 189 -11.31 17.37 19.05
CA ILE A 189 -11.95 18.28 18.08
C ILE A 189 -13.33 18.67 18.62
N LEU A 190 -13.55 19.96 18.84
CA LEU A 190 -14.84 20.50 19.27
C LEU A 190 -15.90 20.37 18.17
N PRO A 191 -17.19 20.48 18.50
CA PRO A 191 -18.25 20.56 17.49
C PRO A 191 -17.99 21.69 16.48
N ASP A 192 -18.18 21.42 15.19
CA ASP A 192 -17.95 22.34 14.06
C ASP A 192 -16.50 22.86 13.92
N GLU A 193 -15.55 22.32 14.70
CA GLU A 193 -14.15 22.71 14.62
C GLU A 193 -13.45 22.03 13.43
N LYS A 194 -12.55 22.80 12.81
CA LYS A 194 -11.69 22.37 11.71
C LYS A 194 -10.24 22.45 12.17
N ILE A 195 -9.50 21.37 11.98
CA ILE A 195 -8.07 21.29 12.29
C ILE A 195 -7.33 21.10 10.98
N PHE A 196 -6.22 21.82 10.85
CA PHE A 196 -5.26 21.66 9.76
C PHE A 196 -3.90 21.30 10.35
N LEU A 197 -3.29 20.23 9.86
CA LEU A 197 -1.97 19.77 10.24
C LEU A 197 -1.09 19.74 9.00
N ASP A 198 0.13 20.25 9.16
CA ASP A 198 1.22 20.22 8.19
C ASP A 198 2.30 19.32 8.80
N ILE A 199 2.60 18.20 8.12
CA ILE A 199 3.47 17.13 8.59
C ILE A 199 4.54 16.88 7.53
N THR A 200 5.81 17.03 7.92
CA THR A 200 6.93 16.59 7.09
C THR A 200 7.36 15.18 7.47
N TRP A 201 7.43 14.28 6.50
CA TRP A 201 8.07 12.97 6.63
C TRP A 201 9.36 12.92 5.83
N ASP A 202 10.48 12.68 6.51
CA ASP A 202 11.82 12.57 5.91
C ASP A 202 12.24 11.09 5.82
N PRO A 203 12.24 10.49 4.61
CA PRO A 203 12.63 9.10 4.45
C PRO A 203 14.08 8.85 4.87
N THR A 204 14.97 9.84 4.79
CA THR A 204 16.41 9.63 4.97
C THR A 204 16.82 9.16 6.37
N ILE A 205 15.90 9.31 7.33
CA ILE A 205 16.08 8.88 8.72
C ILE A 205 16.10 7.35 8.83
N ASN A 206 15.14 6.66 8.19
CA ASN A 206 14.92 5.22 8.33
C ASN A 206 15.02 4.44 6.99
N PHE A 207 14.83 5.13 5.87
CA PHE A 207 14.79 4.61 4.51
C PHE A 207 15.63 5.51 3.55
N PRO A 208 16.95 5.61 3.75
CA PRO A 208 17.84 6.53 3.02
C PRO A 208 17.99 6.23 1.52
N ASP A 209 17.48 5.10 1.07
CA ASP A 209 17.39 4.70 -0.32
C ASP A 209 16.19 5.32 -1.06
N ILE A 210 15.17 5.82 -0.35
CA ILE A 210 14.01 6.48 -0.97
C ILE A 210 14.39 7.90 -1.37
N ASP A 211 14.13 8.23 -2.64
CA ASP A 211 14.32 9.58 -3.17
C ASP A 211 13.16 10.07 -4.07
N ILE A 212 13.39 11.15 -4.81
CA ILE A 212 12.38 11.78 -5.68
C ILE A 212 11.85 10.83 -6.75
N ASP A 213 12.66 9.87 -7.22
CA ASP A 213 12.25 8.92 -8.24
C ASP A 213 11.24 7.91 -7.68
N ASP A 214 11.21 7.71 -6.36
CA ASP A 214 10.25 6.86 -5.65
C ASP A 214 8.95 7.58 -5.27
N ALA A 215 8.87 8.91 -5.44
CA ALA A 215 7.73 9.71 -4.95
C ALA A 215 6.36 9.19 -5.43
N ASN A 216 6.29 8.69 -6.66
CA ASN A 216 5.07 8.12 -7.24
C ASN A 216 4.72 6.71 -6.73
N ASN A 217 5.65 6.04 -6.05
CA ASN A 217 5.41 4.75 -5.40
C ASN A 217 5.00 4.90 -3.93
N LEU A 218 4.88 6.13 -3.41
CA LEU A 218 4.52 6.38 -2.02
C LEU A 218 3.07 6.83 -1.91
N ALA A 219 2.35 6.23 -0.96
CA ALA A 219 1.01 6.67 -0.57
C ALA A 219 0.96 7.00 0.92
N VAL A 220 0.01 7.86 1.29
CA VAL A 220 -0.21 8.29 2.67
C VAL A 220 -1.62 7.97 3.08
N ILE A 221 -1.81 7.32 4.23
CA ILE A 221 -3.14 6.99 4.75
C ILE A 221 -3.30 7.62 6.13
N GLY A 222 -4.22 8.58 6.25
CA GLY A 222 -4.62 9.19 7.51
C GLY A 222 -5.78 8.43 8.12
N VAL A 223 -5.61 7.93 9.35
CA VAL A 223 -6.58 7.08 10.03
C VAL A 223 -6.86 7.63 11.42
N LEU A 224 -8.13 7.91 11.70
CA LEU A 224 -8.61 8.33 13.01
C LEU A 224 -9.18 7.15 13.79
N PHE A 225 -8.48 6.76 14.84
CA PHE A 225 -8.93 5.75 15.79
C PHE A 225 -9.67 6.42 16.96
N ASN A 226 -10.77 5.82 17.41
CA ASN A 226 -11.53 6.33 18.54
C ASN A 226 -10.71 6.30 19.85
N SER A 227 -11.11 7.07 20.85
CA SER A 227 -10.46 7.04 22.18
C SER A 227 -10.87 5.85 23.06
N THR A 228 -11.93 5.13 22.68
CA THR A 228 -12.60 4.13 23.51
C THR A 228 -12.26 2.73 23.04
N TRP A 229 -11.45 2.03 23.83
CA TRP A 229 -11.06 0.66 23.48
C TRP A 229 -12.12 -0.38 23.88
N HIS A 230 -12.10 -1.48 23.14
CA HIS A 230 -12.82 -2.72 23.43
C HIS A 230 -11.82 -3.87 23.58
N THR A 231 -12.11 -4.85 24.42
CA THR A 231 -11.33 -6.09 24.42
C THR A 231 -11.68 -6.87 23.16
N ASN A 232 -10.68 -7.16 22.33
CA ASN A 232 -10.80 -8.17 21.29
C ASN A 232 -9.58 -9.11 21.32
N TYR A 233 -9.57 -10.13 20.47
CA TYR A 233 -8.66 -11.25 20.53
C TYR A 233 -7.99 -11.45 19.17
N ALA A 234 -6.66 -11.40 19.12
CA ALA A 234 -5.93 -11.65 17.88
C ALA A 234 -5.93 -13.13 17.48
N ASN A 235 -6.34 -14.01 18.38
CA ASN A 235 -6.68 -15.39 18.07
C ASN A 235 -8.09 -15.67 18.64
N PRO A 236 -9.14 -15.27 17.91
CA PRO A 236 -10.51 -15.44 18.37
C PRO A 236 -10.85 -16.91 18.69
N PRO A 237 -11.75 -17.16 19.65
CA PRO A 237 -12.56 -16.17 20.35
C PRO A 237 -11.94 -15.60 21.64
N ASP A 238 -10.89 -16.20 22.20
CA ASP A 238 -10.47 -15.92 23.59
C ASP A 238 -8.95 -15.91 23.85
N LYS A 239 -8.12 -16.01 22.81
CA LYS A 239 -6.66 -15.99 22.93
C LYS A 239 -6.06 -14.69 22.40
N ASN A 240 -4.92 -14.29 22.99
CA ASN A 240 -4.21 -13.07 22.62
C ASN A 240 -5.08 -11.81 22.73
N PRO A 241 -5.57 -11.47 23.93
CA PRO A 241 -6.37 -10.27 24.11
C PRO A 241 -5.56 -9.01 23.80
N PHE A 242 -6.21 -8.03 23.20
CA PHE A 242 -5.66 -6.70 22.93
C PHE A 242 -6.73 -5.62 23.10
N LYS A 243 -6.30 -4.36 23.12
CA LYS A 243 -7.18 -3.19 23.16
C LYS A 243 -7.49 -2.74 21.74
N ALA A 244 -8.66 -3.08 21.25
CA ALA A 244 -9.14 -2.65 19.94
C ALA A 244 -9.69 -1.23 20.05
N TYR A 245 -9.04 -0.28 19.39
CA TYR A 245 -9.55 1.07 19.18
C TYR A 245 -10.11 1.10 17.76
N TYR A 246 -11.38 1.44 17.57
CA TYR A 246 -12.00 1.30 16.26
C TYR A 246 -11.74 2.51 15.36
N VAL A 247 -11.68 2.27 14.05
CA VAL A 247 -11.36 3.30 13.04
C VAL A 247 -12.60 4.07 12.62
N ASP A 248 -12.69 5.33 13.01
CA ASP A 248 -13.86 6.19 12.81
C ASP A 248 -13.81 6.98 11.50
N ALA A 249 -12.62 7.33 10.99
CA ALA A 249 -12.49 7.99 9.69
C ALA A 249 -11.14 7.64 9.03
N VAL A 250 -11.14 7.59 7.71
CA VAL A 250 -9.99 7.22 6.88
C VAL A 250 -9.97 8.11 5.64
N SER A 251 -8.80 8.58 5.26
CA SER A 251 -8.55 9.17 3.95
C SER A 251 -7.14 8.81 3.50
N ALA A 252 -6.95 8.67 2.20
CA ALA A 252 -5.67 8.33 1.62
C ALA A 252 -5.33 9.29 0.47
N TYR A 253 -4.07 9.68 0.43
CA TYR A 253 -3.44 10.22 -0.77
C TYR A 253 -2.72 9.07 -1.48
N ILE A 254 -3.12 8.81 -2.73
CA ILE A 254 -2.46 7.88 -3.64
C ILE A 254 -2.14 8.67 -4.91
N PRO A 255 -0.87 8.73 -5.35
CA PRO A 255 -0.47 9.38 -6.59
C PRO A 255 -1.31 8.89 -7.79
N GLU A 256 -1.66 9.80 -8.70
CA GLU A 256 -2.46 9.47 -9.90
C GLU A 256 -1.75 8.51 -10.86
N ASN A 257 -0.42 8.42 -10.79
CA ASN A 257 0.40 7.61 -11.68
C ASN A 257 1.50 6.91 -10.89
N SER A 258 1.16 5.77 -10.29
CA SER A 258 2.13 4.88 -9.65
C SER A 258 2.90 4.07 -10.70
N PRO A 259 4.17 3.71 -10.45
CA PRO A 259 4.88 2.79 -11.35
C PRO A 259 4.20 1.40 -11.37
N PRO A 260 4.44 0.58 -12.42
CA PRO A 260 3.96 -0.80 -12.45
C PRO A 260 4.63 -1.63 -11.35
N SER A 261 3.98 -2.70 -10.90
CA SER A 261 4.63 -3.76 -10.13
C SER A 261 5.31 -4.77 -11.06
N ILE A 262 6.40 -5.38 -10.59
CA ILE A 262 7.08 -6.47 -11.31
C ILE A 262 7.75 -7.43 -10.33
N SER A 263 7.63 -8.73 -10.58
CA SER A 263 8.33 -9.75 -9.80
C SER A 263 8.69 -10.97 -10.66
N ILE A 264 9.92 -11.44 -10.53
CA ILE A 264 10.43 -12.68 -11.13
C ILE A 264 10.06 -13.84 -10.22
N ILE A 265 8.88 -14.41 -10.47
CA ILE A 265 8.31 -15.54 -9.70
C ILE A 265 9.16 -16.81 -9.86
N SER A 266 9.79 -16.97 -11.01
CA SER A 266 10.72 -18.08 -11.25
C SER A 266 11.83 -17.64 -12.20
N PRO A 267 13.10 -17.98 -11.95
CA PRO A 267 13.62 -18.62 -10.74
C PRO A 267 13.62 -17.66 -9.54
N LYS A 268 13.28 -18.17 -8.35
CA LYS A 268 13.40 -17.45 -7.08
C LYS A 268 14.86 -17.34 -6.65
N ASP A 269 15.20 -16.27 -5.94
CA ASP A 269 16.54 -16.12 -5.39
C ASP A 269 16.84 -17.16 -4.30
N GLY A 270 18.02 -17.77 -4.36
CA GLY A 270 18.44 -18.77 -3.38
C GLY A 270 17.74 -20.12 -3.55
N TYR A 271 17.44 -20.57 -4.76
CA TYR A 271 16.84 -21.89 -5.01
C TYR A 271 17.65 -22.74 -6.00
N LEU A 272 17.58 -24.06 -5.81
CA LEU A 272 18.08 -25.05 -6.77
C LEU A 272 16.95 -25.49 -7.71
N TYR A 273 17.21 -25.37 -9.01
CA TYR A 273 16.34 -25.83 -10.09
C TYR A 273 17.03 -26.94 -10.89
N ILE A 274 16.30 -28.00 -11.22
CA ILE A 274 16.77 -29.09 -12.10
C ILE A 274 15.73 -29.34 -13.18
N PHE A 275 16.12 -29.15 -14.44
CA PHE A 275 15.24 -29.26 -15.62
C PHE A 275 13.93 -28.48 -15.44
N ASP A 276 14.06 -27.18 -15.14
CA ASP A 276 12.98 -26.21 -14.89
C ASP A 276 12.20 -26.40 -13.57
N ARG A 277 12.36 -27.54 -12.89
CA ARG A 277 11.67 -27.85 -11.64
C ARG A 277 12.38 -27.24 -10.43
N GLU A 278 11.63 -26.52 -9.58
CA GLU A 278 12.09 -26.11 -8.25
C GLU A 278 12.31 -27.33 -7.34
N ILE A 279 13.49 -27.44 -6.74
CA ILE A 279 13.87 -28.60 -5.92
C ILE A 279 13.88 -28.25 -4.44
N ILE A 280 14.67 -27.25 -4.05
CA ILE A 280 14.84 -26.85 -2.64
C ILE A 280 15.46 -25.47 -2.55
N LYS A 281 15.23 -24.79 -1.43
CA LYS A 281 16.00 -23.61 -1.02
C LYS A 281 17.48 -23.96 -0.87
N PHE A 282 18.33 -23.09 -1.38
CA PHE A 282 19.77 -23.24 -1.44
C PHE A 282 20.46 -21.91 -1.08
N HIS A 283 21.76 -21.93 -0.83
CA HIS A 283 22.49 -20.72 -0.41
C HIS A 283 22.79 -19.75 -1.57
N ARG A 284 22.36 -20.08 -2.80
CA ARG A 284 22.41 -19.25 -4.02
C ARG A 284 21.47 -19.85 -5.08
N THR A 285 21.10 -19.08 -6.09
CA THR A 285 20.30 -19.59 -7.21
C THR A 285 21.15 -20.44 -8.15
N VAL A 286 20.80 -21.72 -8.29
CA VAL A 286 21.48 -22.67 -9.18
C VAL A 286 20.47 -23.30 -10.12
N ILE A 287 20.77 -23.30 -11.40
CA ILE A 287 19.91 -23.87 -12.44
C ILE A 287 20.69 -24.97 -13.16
N ILE A 288 20.14 -26.18 -13.20
CA ILE A 288 20.68 -27.30 -13.98
C ILE A 288 19.76 -27.53 -15.19
N GLY A 289 20.27 -27.28 -16.38
CA GLY A 289 19.53 -27.26 -17.64
C GLY A 289 18.88 -25.90 -17.92
N LYS A 290 17.84 -25.90 -18.74
CA LYS A 290 17.05 -24.69 -19.05
C LYS A 290 16.13 -24.30 -17.89
N LYS A 291 15.83 -23.01 -17.79
CA LYS A 291 14.81 -22.47 -16.86
C LYS A 291 13.79 -21.63 -17.61
N THR A 292 12.52 -21.82 -17.30
CA THR A 292 11.47 -20.86 -17.65
C THR A 292 11.50 -19.75 -16.62
N VAL A 293 11.82 -18.55 -17.09
CA VAL A 293 11.64 -17.29 -16.36
C VAL A 293 10.17 -16.95 -16.43
N ASP A 294 9.55 -16.82 -15.28
CA ASP A 294 8.13 -16.51 -15.10
C ASP A 294 8.04 -15.20 -14.32
N ILE A 295 7.39 -14.21 -14.92
CA ILE A 295 7.31 -12.85 -14.38
C ILE A 295 5.84 -12.53 -14.14
N ASN A 296 5.56 -11.94 -12.99
CA ASN A 296 4.30 -11.25 -12.72
C ASN A 296 4.54 -9.74 -12.87
N ALA A 297 3.64 -9.03 -13.54
CA ALA A 297 3.70 -7.58 -13.64
C ALA A 297 2.28 -7.04 -13.74
N PHE A 298 2.00 -5.95 -13.03
CA PHE A 298 0.67 -5.35 -12.95
C PHE A 298 0.75 -3.84 -12.91
N ASP A 299 -0.21 -3.20 -13.56
CA ASP A 299 -0.47 -1.77 -13.44
C ASP A 299 -1.95 -1.51 -13.76
N GLU A 300 -2.60 -0.56 -13.07
CA GLU A 300 -4.00 -0.22 -13.32
C GLU A 300 -4.24 0.30 -14.74
N SER A 301 -3.26 1.04 -15.30
CA SER A 301 -3.30 1.51 -16.68
C SER A 301 -3.00 0.41 -17.69
N GLY A 302 -2.46 -0.73 -17.23
CA GLY A 302 -2.00 -1.87 -18.01
C GLY A 302 -0.51 -1.81 -18.34
N ILE A 303 0.08 -2.99 -18.54
CA ILE A 303 1.48 -3.15 -18.91
C ILE A 303 1.67 -3.02 -20.44
N GLU A 304 2.50 -2.10 -20.90
CA GLU A 304 2.85 -1.93 -22.32
C GLU A 304 3.76 -3.07 -22.80
N LYS A 305 4.79 -3.38 -21.99
CA LYS A 305 5.80 -4.41 -22.29
C LYS A 305 6.64 -4.77 -21.06
N VAL A 306 7.25 -5.95 -21.10
CA VAL A 306 8.32 -6.37 -20.20
C VAL A 306 9.59 -6.66 -21.02
N GLU A 307 10.70 -6.03 -20.69
CA GLU A 307 12.00 -6.28 -21.31
C GLU A 307 12.87 -7.13 -20.40
N ILE A 308 13.53 -8.15 -20.97
CA ILE A 308 14.43 -9.06 -20.24
C ILE A 308 15.86 -8.84 -20.72
N TYR A 309 16.75 -8.54 -19.78
CA TYR A 309 18.17 -8.37 -20.01
C TYR A 309 18.96 -9.46 -19.26
N VAL A 310 20.03 -9.95 -19.87
CA VAL A 310 21.01 -10.80 -19.19
C VAL A 310 22.39 -10.16 -19.36
N ASP A 311 23.04 -9.87 -18.24
CA ASP A 311 24.33 -9.15 -18.18
C ASP A 311 24.32 -7.82 -18.97
N GLY A 312 23.20 -7.11 -18.92
CA GLY A 312 22.99 -5.84 -19.61
C GLY A 312 22.61 -5.94 -21.09
N GLU A 313 22.56 -7.14 -21.67
CA GLU A 313 22.11 -7.34 -23.06
C GLU A 313 20.63 -7.69 -23.13
N LEU A 314 19.84 -6.96 -23.94
CA LEU A 314 18.44 -7.26 -24.19
C LEU A 314 18.29 -8.63 -24.87
N LYS A 315 17.58 -9.56 -24.21
CA LYS A 315 17.32 -10.91 -24.70
C LYS A 315 15.88 -11.10 -25.20
N ALA A 316 14.91 -10.38 -24.64
CA ALA A 316 13.51 -10.48 -25.05
C ALA A 316 12.69 -9.23 -24.71
N THR A 317 11.60 -9.03 -25.46
CA THR A 317 10.53 -8.09 -25.16
C THR A 317 9.20 -8.85 -25.21
N LEU A 318 8.47 -8.84 -24.10
CA LEU A 318 7.22 -9.57 -23.89
C LEU A 318 6.07 -8.57 -23.77
N LYS A 319 4.87 -8.92 -24.27
CA LYS A 319 3.70 -8.02 -24.26
C LYS A 319 2.46 -8.58 -23.55
N ASP A 320 2.29 -9.90 -23.57
CA ASP A 320 1.10 -10.53 -22.96
C ASP A 320 1.51 -11.64 -21.97
N ASN A 321 2.23 -12.65 -22.45
CA ASN A 321 2.70 -13.77 -21.62
C ASN A 321 4.13 -13.49 -21.17
N PHE A 322 4.31 -13.11 -19.91
CA PHE A 322 5.61 -12.75 -19.34
C PHE A 322 6.45 -13.98 -18.96
N LYS A 323 6.54 -14.94 -19.88
CA LYS A 323 7.37 -16.14 -19.76
C LYS A 323 8.47 -16.14 -20.82
N TRP A 324 9.69 -16.45 -20.43
CA TRP A 324 10.85 -16.56 -21.31
C TRP A 324 11.75 -17.75 -20.92
N THR A 325 12.52 -18.33 -21.84
CA THR A 325 13.40 -19.47 -21.51
C THR A 325 14.85 -19.04 -21.41
N TRP A 326 15.43 -19.17 -20.22
CA TRP A 326 16.83 -18.93 -19.92
C TRP A 326 17.69 -20.18 -20.17
N LYS A 327 18.74 -20.03 -20.99
CA LYS A 327 19.61 -21.13 -21.46
C LYS A 327 21.10 -20.79 -21.46
N ASP A 328 21.49 -19.69 -20.80
CA ASP A 328 22.91 -19.31 -20.72
C ASP A 328 23.71 -20.30 -19.86
N PHE A 329 25.03 -20.17 -19.84
CA PHE A 329 25.91 -21.07 -19.08
C PHE A 329 26.94 -20.26 -18.30
N GLY A 330 27.04 -20.52 -17.00
CA GLY A 330 27.89 -19.79 -16.08
C GLY A 330 27.09 -18.92 -15.12
N SER A 331 27.77 -17.95 -14.51
CA SER A 331 27.13 -16.97 -13.63
C SER A 331 26.60 -15.81 -14.44
N HIS A 332 25.31 -15.50 -14.27
CA HIS A 332 24.63 -14.43 -14.98
C HIS A 332 23.68 -13.67 -14.06
N SER A 333 23.47 -12.39 -14.37
CA SER A 333 22.43 -11.57 -13.74
C SER A 333 21.35 -11.24 -14.77
N LEU A 334 20.11 -11.61 -14.44
CA LEU A 334 18.93 -11.27 -15.23
C LEU A 334 18.24 -10.06 -14.61
N TYR A 335 17.84 -9.13 -15.45
CA TYR A 335 16.99 -7.98 -15.11
C TYR A 335 15.72 -8.04 -15.95
N ALA A 336 14.58 -7.87 -15.31
CA ALA A 336 13.30 -7.65 -15.97
C ALA A 336 12.85 -6.21 -15.73
N VAL A 337 12.36 -5.53 -16.76
CA VAL A 337 11.87 -4.15 -16.69
C VAL A 337 10.45 -4.12 -17.23
N ALA A 338 9.46 -3.82 -16.39
CA ALA A 338 8.08 -3.58 -16.81
C ALA A 338 7.90 -2.11 -17.15
N TYR A 339 7.17 -1.82 -18.23
CA TYR A 339 6.76 -0.47 -18.60
C TYR A 339 5.23 -0.42 -18.64
N ASP A 340 4.65 0.58 -17.99
CA ASP A 340 3.22 0.86 -18.05
C ASP A 340 2.84 1.66 -19.32
N ASN A 341 1.55 1.99 -19.47
CA ASN A 341 1.07 2.78 -20.60
C ASN A 341 1.34 4.30 -20.49
N PHE A 342 1.88 4.77 -19.37
CA PHE A 342 2.26 6.16 -19.11
C PHE A 342 3.79 6.40 -19.18
N GLY A 343 4.56 5.35 -19.41
CA GLY A 343 6.02 5.37 -19.54
C GLY A 343 6.77 5.29 -18.22
N LEU A 344 6.11 5.03 -17.08
CA LEU A 344 6.81 4.64 -15.86
C LEU A 344 7.27 3.19 -15.98
N ASN A 345 8.26 2.84 -15.17
CA ASN A 345 8.81 1.51 -15.17
C ASN A 345 9.23 1.07 -13.77
N ALA A 346 9.29 -0.24 -13.62
CA ALA A 346 9.85 -0.89 -12.44
C ALA A 346 10.73 -2.05 -12.88
N THR A 347 11.65 -2.45 -12.00
CA THR A 347 12.63 -3.47 -12.29
C THR A 347 12.71 -4.52 -11.20
N ASP A 348 12.90 -5.77 -11.61
CA ASP A 348 13.30 -6.85 -10.72
C ASP A 348 14.50 -7.61 -11.30
N SER A 349 15.27 -8.28 -10.46
CA SER A 349 16.49 -8.98 -10.87
C SER A 349 16.76 -10.26 -10.10
N VAL A 350 17.38 -11.22 -10.78
CA VAL A 350 17.86 -12.46 -10.16
C VAL A 350 19.23 -12.83 -10.70
N SER A 351 20.14 -13.24 -9.81
CA SER A 351 21.45 -13.75 -10.18
C SER A 351 21.48 -15.27 -10.05
N ALA A 352 21.89 -15.97 -11.11
CA ALA A 352 21.88 -17.43 -11.13
C ALA A 352 23.19 -18.01 -11.69
N PHE A 353 23.58 -19.16 -11.15
CA PHE A 353 24.62 -20.01 -11.73
C PHE A 353 23.97 -21.14 -12.54
N ILE A 354 24.16 -21.12 -13.85
CA ILE A 354 23.51 -22.03 -14.79
C ILE A 354 24.51 -23.07 -15.28
N MET A 355 24.12 -24.34 -15.18
CA MET A 355 24.87 -25.51 -15.62
C MET A 355 24.07 -26.29 -16.67
N ALA A 356 24.78 -27.02 -17.54
CA ALA A 356 24.17 -27.85 -18.57
C ALA A 356 23.40 -29.05 -17.99
#